data_AF-A0A4Y2CIE4-F1
#
_entry.id   AF-A0A4Y2CIE4-F1
#
_cell.length_a   1.000
_cell.length_b   1.000
_cell.length_c   1.000
_cell.angle_alpha   90.00
_cell.angle_beta   90.00
_cell.angle_gamma   90.00
#
_symmetry.space_group_name_H-M   'P 1'
#
loop_
_entity.id
_entity.type
_entity.pdbx_description
1 polymer ?
#
loop_
_entity_poly.entity_id
_entity_poly.type
_entity_poly.pdbx_seq_one_letter_code
_entity_poly.pdbx_strand_id
1 'polypeptide(L)'
;MQDAKTVKTPLDPSVKLTKEMCPKTEAEKAEMPLYPYRSLIGSLMYLAIYTRPDICHTVRHLSQFNENPGMPHWTAAERVLKYLKCTKNRGLTFRPTKRPLVGFADADWASDIIDRKSYSGCVLKFADGAISGESKKQHCVALSITETEYIALSECAKEIVYLHRFLNELSDSVDETPTVVFSDSQAAQKLVFRFSFTH
;
A
#
# COMPACT_ATOMS: atom_id res chain seq x y z
N MET A 1 -15.73 -15.80 14.45
CA MET A 1 -14.42 -15.11 14.55
C MET A 1 -13.88 -14.92 15.98
N GLN A 2 -14.70 -15.04 17.02
CA GLN A 2 -14.28 -14.82 18.41
C GLN A 2 -13.14 -15.76 18.87
N ASP A 3 -13.03 -16.97 18.32
CA ASP A 3 -11.98 -17.96 18.69
C ASP A 3 -10.86 -18.13 17.65
N ALA A 4 -10.79 -17.28 16.61
CA ALA A 4 -9.78 -17.42 15.57
C ALA A 4 -8.35 -17.15 16.09
N LYS A 5 -7.40 -18.04 15.75
CA LYS A 5 -5.94 -17.89 16.01
C LYS A 5 -5.41 -16.60 15.38
N THR A 6 -4.68 -15.81 16.16
CA THR A 6 -4.09 -14.53 15.73
C THR A 6 -2.80 -14.73 14.94
N VAL A 7 -2.53 -13.84 13.98
CA VAL A 7 -1.30 -13.85 13.17
C VAL A 7 -0.58 -12.50 13.27
N LYS A 8 0.74 -12.50 13.08
CA LYS A 8 1.58 -11.28 13.20
C LYS A 8 1.73 -10.48 11.91
N THR A 9 1.44 -11.09 10.76
CA THR A 9 1.55 -10.45 9.44
C THR A 9 0.22 -10.57 8.67
N PRO A 10 -0.18 -9.54 7.90
CA PRO A 10 -1.44 -9.56 7.14
C PRO A 10 -1.40 -10.56 5.99
N LEU A 11 -0.25 -10.69 5.32
CA LEU A 11 0.01 -11.69 4.28
C LEU A 11 1.08 -12.68 4.75
N ASP A 12 1.03 -13.91 4.23
CA ASP A 12 2.09 -14.90 4.45
C ASP A 12 3.19 -14.71 3.38
N PRO A 13 4.43 -14.35 3.74
CA PRO A 13 5.51 -14.14 2.77
C PRO A 13 5.85 -15.41 1.96
N SER A 14 5.54 -16.59 2.51
CA SER A 14 5.82 -17.87 1.85
C SER A 14 4.72 -18.27 0.85
N VAL A 15 3.55 -17.64 0.89
CA VAL A 15 2.42 -17.97 0.01
C VAL A 15 2.34 -16.96 -1.13
N LYS A 16 2.54 -17.44 -2.35
CA LYS A 16 2.42 -16.66 -3.58
C LYS A 16 1.05 -16.91 -4.20
N LEU A 17 0.13 -15.96 -4.04
CA LEU A 17 -1.20 -16.02 -4.64
C LEU A 17 -1.12 -15.67 -6.12
N THR A 18 -1.73 -16.49 -6.97
CA THR A 18 -1.72 -16.29 -8.42
C THR A 18 -3.09 -16.59 -9.02
N LYS A 19 -3.34 -16.10 -10.24
CA LYS A 19 -4.56 -16.40 -10.98
C LYS A 19 -4.73 -17.89 -11.31
N GLU A 20 -3.66 -18.68 -11.22
CA GLU A 20 -3.74 -20.13 -11.41
C GLU A 20 -4.47 -20.84 -10.28
N MET A 21 -4.58 -20.20 -9.12
CA MET A 21 -5.32 -20.67 -7.93
C MET A 21 -6.81 -20.27 -7.98
N CYS A 22 -7.26 -19.62 -9.04
CA CYS A 22 -8.67 -19.36 -9.28
C CYS A 22 -9.40 -20.67 -9.62
N PRO A 23 -10.72 -20.78 -9.32
CA PRO A 23 -11.53 -21.93 -9.66
C PRO A 23 -11.43 -22.30 -11.14
N LYS A 24 -11.13 -23.56 -11.43
CA LYS A 24 -11.05 -24.09 -12.81
C LYS A 24 -12.20 -25.06 -13.09
N THR A 25 -12.62 -25.80 -12.08
CA THR A 25 -13.72 -26.78 -12.20
C THR A 25 -15.07 -26.13 -11.91
N GLU A 26 -16.14 -26.69 -12.48
CA GLU A 26 -17.50 -26.22 -12.21
C GLU A 26 -17.91 -26.41 -10.74
N ALA A 27 -17.38 -27.43 -10.06
CA ALA A 27 -17.60 -27.64 -8.63
C ALA A 27 -17.01 -26.50 -7.79
N GLU A 28 -15.76 -26.11 -8.03
CA GLU A 28 -15.11 -24.98 -7.33
C GLU A 28 -15.82 -23.65 -7.62
N LYS A 29 -16.24 -23.44 -8.88
CA LYS A 29 -17.00 -22.24 -9.27
C LYS A 29 -18.37 -22.17 -8.60
N ALA A 30 -19.02 -23.30 -8.35
CA ALA A 30 -20.29 -23.36 -7.64
C ALA A 30 -20.11 -23.13 -6.12
N GLU A 31 -18.94 -23.46 -5.56
CA GLU A 31 -18.65 -23.28 -4.14
C GLU A 31 -18.30 -21.82 -3.79
N MET A 32 -17.49 -21.15 -4.61
CA MET A 32 -16.98 -19.80 -4.30
C MET A 32 -18.05 -18.71 -4.05
N PRO A 33 -19.23 -18.69 -4.70
CA PRO A 33 -20.30 -17.74 -4.41
C PRO A 33 -20.80 -17.77 -2.97
N LEU A 34 -20.57 -18.86 -2.22
CA LEU A 34 -20.92 -18.97 -0.80
C LEU A 34 -20.05 -18.07 0.10
N TYR A 35 -18.89 -17.64 -0.41
CA TYR A 35 -17.95 -16.81 0.33
C TYR A 35 -18.06 -15.35 -0.13
N PRO A 36 -18.36 -14.39 0.77
CA PRO A 36 -18.56 -12.98 0.41
C PRO A 36 -17.23 -12.24 0.18
N TYR A 37 -16.38 -12.75 -0.71
CA TYR A 37 -15.02 -12.25 -0.96
C TYR A 37 -15.00 -10.75 -1.32
N ARG A 38 -15.78 -10.34 -2.33
CA ARG A 38 -15.80 -8.94 -2.78
C ARG A 38 -16.25 -7.96 -1.68
N SER A 39 -17.25 -8.36 -0.90
CA SER A 39 -17.75 -7.55 0.23
C SER A 39 -16.70 -7.41 1.33
N LEU A 40 -15.99 -8.51 1.63
CA LEU A 40 -14.89 -8.49 2.58
C LEU A 40 -13.74 -7.60 2.12
N ILE A 41 -13.28 -7.75 0.86
CA ILE A 41 -12.21 -6.91 0.32
C ILE A 41 -12.61 -5.44 0.31
N GLY A 42 -13.85 -5.10 -0.04
CA GLY A 42 -14.35 -3.73 0.03
C GLY A 42 -14.28 -3.15 1.44
N SER A 43 -14.68 -3.94 2.44
CA SER A 43 -14.61 -3.54 3.85
C SER A 43 -13.16 -3.35 4.32
N LEU A 44 -12.25 -4.25 3.90
CA LEU A 44 -10.83 -4.13 4.22
C LEU A 44 -10.18 -2.94 3.49
N MET A 45 -10.63 -2.60 2.28
CA MET A 45 -10.16 -1.45 1.52
C MET A 45 -10.48 -0.14 2.26
N TYR A 46 -11.68 -0.03 2.84
CA TYR A 46 -12.02 1.11 3.68
C TYR A 46 -11.04 1.25 4.87
N LEU A 47 -10.76 0.16 5.58
CA LEU A 47 -9.80 0.19 6.68
C LEU A 47 -8.40 0.58 6.19
N ALA A 48 -7.94 0.00 5.08
CA ALA A 48 -6.63 0.26 4.49
C ALA A 48 -6.41 1.73 4.16
N ILE A 49 -7.41 2.38 3.57
CA ILE A 49 -7.34 3.79 3.15
C ILE A 49 -7.37 4.73 4.36
N TYR A 50 -8.26 4.49 5.32
CA TYR A 50 -8.55 5.51 6.34
C TYR A 50 -7.85 5.31 7.69
N THR A 51 -7.53 4.07 8.07
CA THR A 51 -7.14 3.78 9.48
C THR A 51 -5.97 2.82 9.63
N ARG A 52 -5.72 1.97 8.63
CA ARG A 52 -4.78 0.85 8.68
C ARG A 52 -3.90 0.81 7.43
N PRO A 53 -3.01 1.79 7.22
CA PRO A 53 -2.12 1.80 6.05
C PRO A 53 -1.21 0.55 6.00
N ASP A 54 -0.96 -0.08 7.15
CA ASP A 54 -0.16 -1.30 7.27
C ASP A 54 -0.75 -2.54 6.57
N ILE A 55 -2.04 -2.55 6.21
CA ILE A 55 -2.66 -3.61 5.41
C ILE A 55 -2.85 -3.24 3.93
N CYS A 56 -2.50 -2.01 3.53
CA CYS A 56 -2.81 -1.47 2.20
C CYS A 56 -2.27 -2.34 1.07
N HIS A 57 -0.99 -2.72 1.14
CA HIS A 57 -0.38 -3.60 0.15
C HIS A 57 -1.11 -4.95 0.04
N THR A 58 -1.41 -5.61 1.17
CA THR A 58 -2.09 -6.91 1.18
C THR A 58 -3.49 -6.83 0.58
N VAL A 59 -4.27 -5.81 0.95
CA VAL A 59 -5.62 -5.61 0.43
C VAL A 59 -5.59 -5.31 -1.06
N ARG A 60 -4.65 -4.48 -1.53
CA ARG A 60 -4.48 -4.19 -2.94
C ARG A 60 -4.11 -5.45 -3.73
N HIS A 61 -3.22 -6.28 -3.22
CA HIS A 61 -2.87 -7.56 -3.83
C HIS A 61 -4.11 -8.48 -3.95
N LEU A 62 -4.87 -8.66 -2.86
CA LEU A 62 -6.07 -9.50 -2.85
C LEU A 62 -7.18 -8.97 -3.77
N SER A 63 -7.28 -7.66 -3.96
CA SER A 63 -8.30 -7.05 -4.82
C SER A 63 -8.18 -7.45 -6.30
N GLN A 64 -7.00 -7.90 -6.74
CA GLN A 64 -6.76 -8.36 -8.12
C GLN A 64 -7.53 -9.63 -8.47
N PHE A 65 -7.96 -10.40 -7.46
CA PHE A 65 -8.72 -11.63 -7.63
C PHE A 65 -10.24 -11.44 -7.45
N ASN A 66 -10.73 -10.20 -7.33
CA ASN A 66 -12.15 -9.92 -7.12
C ASN A 66 -13.04 -10.50 -8.23
N GLU A 67 -12.55 -10.58 -9.47
CA GLU A 67 -13.31 -11.11 -10.60
C GLU A 67 -13.64 -12.59 -10.42
N ASN A 68 -12.63 -13.41 -10.12
CA ASN A 68 -12.73 -14.87 -9.96
C ASN A 68 -11.89 -15.34 -8.76
N PRO A 69 -12.34 -15.15 -7.51
CA PRO A 69 -11.57 -15.56 -6.32
C PRO A 69 -11.61 -17.08 -6.17
N GLY A 70 -10.58 -17.64 -5.52
CA GLY A 70 -10.47 -19.07 -5.20
C GLY A 70 -10.30 -19.26 -3.71
N MET A 71 -10.39 -20.51 -3.23
CA MET A 71 -10.30 -20.81 -1.80
C MET A 71 -8.98 -20.35 -1.14
N PRO A 72 -7.81 -20.41 -1.82
CA PRO A 72 -6.57 -19.81 -1.30
C PRO A 72 -6.68 -18.29 -1.11
N HIS A 73 -7.36 -17.60 -2.02
CA HIS A 73 -7.61 -16.15 -1.91
C HIS A 73 -8.52 -15.82 -0.72
N TRP A 74 -9.60 -16.60 -0.53
CA TRP A 74 -10.47 -16.45 0.64
C TRP A 74 -9.71 -16.67 1.96
N THR A 75 -8.91 -17.74 2.04
CA THR A 75 -8.09 -18.04 3.21
C THR A 75 -7.11 -16.91 3.54
N ALA A 76 -6.52 -16.29 2.52
CA ALA A 76 -5.65 -15.13 2.67
C ALA A 76 -6.43 -13.89 3.15
N ALA A 77 -7.64 -13.63 2.65
CA ALA A 77 -8.49 -12.55 3.15
C ALA A 77 -8.88 -12.75 4.61
N GLU A 78 -9.20 -13.98 5.03
CA GLU A 78 -9.44 -14.32 6.44
C GLU A 78 -8.20 -14.11 7.32
N ARG A 79 -6.99 -14.32 6.77
CA ARG A 79 -5.74 -14.04 7.48
C ARG A 79 -5.62 -12.55 7.83
N VAL A 80 -6.00 -11.64 6.94
CA VAL A 80 -6.01 -10.21 7.21
C VAL A 80 -6.91 -9.89 8.42
N LEU A 81 -8.09 -10.51 8.50
CA LEU A 81 -8.97 -10.33 9.64
C LEU A 81 -8.38 -10.87 10.96
N LYS A 82 -7.66 -12.01 10.92
CA LYS A 82 -6.91 -12.54 12.08
C LYS A 82 -5.80 -11.59 12.53
N TYR A 83 -5.13 -10.92 11.59
CA TYR A 83 -4.14 -9.89 11.88
C TYR A 83 -4.78 -8.64 12.51
N LEU A 84 -5.89 -8.15 11.95
CA LEU A 84 -6.64 -7.02 12.48
C LEU A 84 -7.15 -7.29 13.90
N LYS A 85 -7.62 -8.50 14.19
CA LYS A 85 -8.03 -8.92 15.54
C LYS A 85 -6.89 -8.79 16.56
N CYS A 86 -5.68 -9.21 16.20
CA CYS A 86 -4.49 -9.09 17.06
C CYS A 86 -4.08 -7.62 17.27
N THR A 87 -4.32 -6.78 16.26
CA THR A 87 -3.90 -5.38 16.21
C THR A 87 -5.04 -4.40 16.41
N LYS A 88 -6.14 -4.82 17.04
CA LYS A 88 -7.36 -4.00 17.24
C LYS A 88 -7.12 -2.69 17.99
N ASN A 89 -6.07 -2.63 18.80
CA ASN A 89 -5.69 -1.46 19.59
C ASN A 89 -4.75 -0.50 18.81
N ARG A 90 -4.38 -0.81 17.57
CA ARG A 90 -3.60 0.08 16.71
C ARG A 90 -4.55 1.00 15.93
N GLY A 91 -4.22 2.28 15.89
CA GLY A 91 -4.94 3.28 15.10
C GLY A 91 -4.12 4.55 14.94
N LEU A 92 -4.56 5.40 14.01
CA LEU A 92 -3.97 6.72 13.81
C LEU A 92 -4.39 7.64 14.95
N THR A 93 -3.40 8.25 15.61
CA THR A 93 -3.64 9.26 16.65
C THR A 93 -3.12 10.58 16.14
N PHE A 94 -4.01 11.53 15.86
CA PHE A 94 -3.64 12.88 15.50
C PHE A 94 -3.50 13.72 16.76
N ARG A 95 -2.39 14.44 16.87
CA ARG A 95 -2.14 15.39 17.96
C ARG A 95 -1.70 16.71 17.37
N PRO A 96 -2.10 17.85 17.96
CA PRO A 96 -1.62 19.14 17.52
C PRO A 96 -0.11 19.21 17.73
N THR A 97 0.65 19.24 16.64
CA THR A 97 2.09 19.43 16.63
C THR A 97 2.49 20.35 15.49
N LYS A 98 3.64 21.01 15.59
CA LYS A 98 4.18 21.87 14.53
C LYS A 98 5.10 21.11 13.57
N ARG A 99 4.98 19.78 13.49
CA ARG A 99 5.84 19.00 12.61
C ARG A 99 5.38 19.14 11.16
N PRO A 100 6.29 19.47 10.23
CA PRO A 100 5.95 19.69 8.83
C PRO A 100 5.53 18.38 8.16
N LEU A 101 5.05 18.51 6.93
CA LEU A 101 4.83 17.37 6.05
C LEU A 101 6.15 16.63 5.81
N VAL A 102 6.13 15.30 5.95
CA VAL A 102 7.24 14.42 5.61
C VAL A 102 6.72 13.20 4.85
N GLY A 103 7.48 12.73 3.87
CA GLY A 103 7.15 11.55 3.08
C GLY A 103 8.10 10.39 3.35
N PHE A 104 7.58 9.18 3.20
CA PHE A 104 8.34 7.94 3.19
C PHE A 104 7.98 7.22 1.91
N ALA A 105 8.96 6.91 1.08
CA ALA A 105 8.80 6.13 -0.13
C ALA A 105 9.58 4.82 0.02
N ASP A 106 8.96 3.75 -0.46
CA ASP A 106 9.50 2.40 -0.43
C ASP A 106 9.06 1.68 -1.71
N ALA A 107 9.82 0.70 -2.17
CA ALA A 107 9.44 -0.05 -3.35
C ALA A 107 9.78 -1.55 -3.24
N ASP A 108 8.76 -2.39 -3.35
CA ASP A 108 8.94 -3.83 -3.41
C ASP A 108 9.32 -4.23 -4.84
N TRP A 109 10.61 -4.53 -5.06
CA TRP A 109 11.13 -4.99 -6.36
C TRP A 109 10.68 -6.41 -6.71
N ALA A 110 10.16 -6.57 -7.94
CA ALA A 110 9.87 -7.87 -8.58
C ALA A 110 8.97 -8.83 -7.76
N SER A 111 8.06 -8.28 -6.95
CA SER A 111 7.18 -9.08 -6.09
C SER A 111 6.03 -9.77 -6.85
N ASP A 112 5.77 -9.39 -8.11
CA ASP A 112 4.81 -10.06 -8.98
C ASP A 112 5.50 -11.01 -9.99
N ILE A 113 5.23 -12.30 -9.86
CA ILE A 113 5.80 -13.37 -10.72
C ILE A 113 5.16 -13.36 -12.10
N ILE A 114 3.97 -12.77 -12.24
CA ILE A 114 3.14 -12.87 -13.45
C ILE A 114 3.54 -11.80 -14.47
N ASP A 115 3.72 -10.54 -14.04
CA ASP A 115 4.07 -9.44 -14.95
C ASP A 115 5.40 -8.74 -14.63
N ARG A 116 6.15 -9.22 -13.63
CA ARG A 116 7.42 -8.65 -13.15
C ARG A 116 7.35 -7.18 -12.76
N LYS A 117 6.14 -6.63 -12.55
CA LYS A 117 5.98 -5.24 -12.13
C LYS A 117 6.14 -5.15 -10.62
N SER A 118 6.88 -4.15 -10.19
CA SER A 118 7.11 -3.83 -8.79
C SER A 118 5.93 -3.06 -8.19
N TYR A 119 5.89 -2.94 -6.86
CA TYR A 119 4.94 -2.08 -6.16
C TYR A 119 5.68 -0.91 -5.52
N SER A 120 5.17 0.29 -5.71
CA SER A 120 5.61 1.49 -5.00
C SER A 120 4.70 1.71 -3.80
N GLY A 121 5.28 1.93 -2.63
CA GLY A 121 4.62 2.39 -1.42
C GLY A 121 5.02 3.84 -1.11
N CYS A 122 4.06 4.65 -0.68
CA CYS A 122 4.34 5.96 -0.10
C CYS A 122 3.43 6.17 1.12
N VAL A 123 3.99 6.77 2.17
CA VAL A 123 3.25 7.23 3.35
C VAL A 123 3.65 8.66 3.64
N LEU A 124 2.66 9.55 3.68
CA LEU A 124 2.84 10.96 3.99
C LEU A 124 2.32 11.24 5.40
N LYS A 125 3.17 11.85 6.23
CA LYS A 125 2.84 12.23 7.60
C LYS A 125 2.81 13.74 7.75
N PHE A 126 1.78 14.24 8.41
CA PHE A 126 1.64 15.64 8.79
C PHE A 126 1.27 15.71 10.27
N ALA A 127 1.91 16.63 11.02
CA ALA A 127 1.74 16.73 12.47
C ALA A 127 1.91 15.39 13.21
N ASP A 128 2.89 14.56 12.78
CA ASP A 128 3.14 13.18 13.25
C ASP A 128 2.07 12.12 12.95
N GLY A 129 0.92 12.50 12.41
CA GLY A 129 -0.11 11.57 11.94
C GLY A 129 0.11 11.21 10.46
N ALA A 130 -0.11 9.94 10.09
CA ALA A 130 -0.18 9.57 8.68
C ALA A 130 -1.49 10.09 8.09
N ILE A 131 -1.40 10.91 7.04
CA ILE A 131 -2.55 11.55 6.39
C ILE A 131 -2.82 10.98 4.99
N SER A 132 -1.80 10.46 4.32
CA SER A 132 -1.92 9.74 3.05
C SER A 132 -1.05 8.50 3.10
N GLY A 133 -1.53 7.43 2.46
CA GLY A 133 -0.80 6.19 2.31
C GLY A 133 -1.29 5.44 1.08
N GLU A 134 -0.42 5.28 0.09
CA GLU A 134 -0.72 4.51 -1.12
C GLU A 134 0.29 3.37 -1.26
N SER A 135 -0.20 2.19 -1.64
CA SER A 135 0.62 1.14 -2.26
C SER A 135 0.08 0.96 -3.67
N LYS A 136 0.91 1.06 -4.71
CA LYS A 136 0.51 1.06 -6.12
C LYS A 136 1.41 0.18 -6.96
N LYS A 137 0.80 -0.60 -7.85
CA LYS A 137 1.53 -1.38 -8.85
C LYS A 137 2.11 -0.43 -9.90
N GLN A 138 3.40 -0.57 -10.20
CA GLN A 138 4.07 0.27 -11.19
C GLN A 138 3.49 0.03 -12.59
N HIS A 139 3.49 1.07 -13.43
CA HIS A 139 2.95 0.98 -14.80
C HIS A 139 3.91 0.23 -15.75
N CYS A 140 5.20 0.50 -15.61
CA CYS A 140 6.28 -0.14 -16.36
C CYS A 140 6.98 -1.23 -15.53
N VAL A 141 7.72 -2.10 -16.22
CA VAL A 141 8.64 -3.06 -15.61
C VAL A 141 9.97 -2.36 -15.41
N ALA A 142 10.35 -2.15 -14.16
CA ALA A 142 11.66 -1.59 -13.84
C ALA A 142 12.77 -2.60 -14.14
N LEU A 143 13.87 -2.13 -14.72
CA LEU A 143 15.03 -2.93 -15.10
C LEU A 143 16.05 -3.06 -13.97
N SER A 144 15.88 -2.29 -12.89
CA SER A 144 16.73 -2.36 -11.69
C SER A 144 15.95 -2.00 -10.42
N ILE A 145 16.51 -2.39 -9.27
CA ILE A 145 16.02 -1.96 -7.95
C ILE A 145 16.05 -0.43 -7.85
N THR A 146 17.16 0.18 -8.31
CA THR A 146 17.33 1.65 -8.32
C THR A 146 16.21 2.36 -9.09
N GLU A 147 15.83 1.85 -10.25
CA GLU A 147 14.74 2.42 -11.06
C GLU A 147 13.38 2.26 -10.37
N THR A 148 13.16 1.12 -9.73
CA THR A 148 11.93 0.83 -8.98
C THR A 148 11.74 1.84 -7.85
N GLU A 149 12.80 2.08 -7.08
CA GLU A 149 12.86 3.04 -5.98
C GLU A 149 12.70 4.48 -6.47
N TYR A 150 13.33 4.80 -7.60
CA TYR A 150 13.17 6.11 -8.24
C TYR A 150 11.72 6.37 -8.67
N ILE A 151 11.02 5.37 -9.21
CA ILE A 151 9.59 5.47 -9.55
C ILE A 151 8.77 5.69 -8.27
N ALA A 152 9.06 4.97 -7.18
CA ALA A 152 8.36 5.18 -5.90
C ALA A 152 8.55 6.60 -5.35
N LEU A 153 9.78 7.12 -5.38
CA LEU A 153 10.07 8.50 -5.03
C LEU A 153 9.31 9.49 -5.91
N SER A 154 9.22 9.24 -7.22
CA SER A 154 8.50 10.09 -8.16
C SER A 154 6.99 10.13 -7.87
N GLU A 155 6.36 8.97 -7.63
CA GLU A 155 4.94 8.90 -7.27
C GLU A 155 4.67 9.60 -5.93
N CYS A 156 5.55 9.39 -4.93
CA CYS A 156 5.44 10.05 -3.63
C CYS A 156 5.58 11.58 -3.74
N ALA A 157 6.47 12.07 -4.60
CA ALA A 157 6.60 13.50 -4.89
C ALA A 157 5.33 14.10 -5.53
N LYS A 158 4.64 13.36 -6.42
CA LYS A 158 3.36 13.81 -6.99
C LYS A 158 2.28 13.96 -5.92
N GLU A 159 2.18 13.01 -4.99
CA GLU A 159 1.25 13.13 -3.86
C GLU A 159 1.58 14.33 -2.96
N ILE A 160 2.86 14.59 -2.70
CA ILE A 160 3.30 15.74 -1.92
C ILE A 160 2.90 17.06 -2.58
N VAL A 161 3.10 17.19 -3.90
CA VAL A 161 2.67 18.39 -4.64
C VAL A 161 1.16 18.57 -4.56
N TYR A 162 0.40 17.49 -4.68
CA TYR A 162 -1.06 17.52 -4.51
C TYR A 162 -1.46 17.98 -3.10
N LEU A 163 -0.86 17.40 -2.05
CA LEU A 163 -1.17 17.76 -0.67
C LEU A 163 -0.78 19.19 -0.33
N HIS A 164 0.34 19.70 -0.83
CA HIS A 164 0.71 21.11 -0.66
C HIS A 164 -0.34 22.04 -1.25
N ARG A 165 -0.80 21.76 -2.48
CA ARG A 165 -1.89 22.53 -3.10
C ARG A 165 -3.16 22.48 -2.25
N PHE A 166 -3.54 21.30 -1.79
CA PHE A 166 -4.72 21.12 -0.95
C PHE A 166 -4.61 21.84 0.40
N LEU A 167 -3.46 21.76 1.08
CA LEU A 167 -3.24 22.44 2.37
C LEU A 167 -3.18 23.97 2.21
N ASN A 168 -2.63 24.46 1.11
CA ASN A 168 -2.61 25.89 0.78
C ASN A 168 -3.99 26.42 0.37
N GLU A 169 -4.92 25.56 -0.09
CA GLU A 169 -6.32 25.95 -0.30
C GLU A 169 -7.11 25.96 1.02
N LEU A 170 -6.76 25.09 1.97
CA LEU A 170 -7.40 25.00 3.28
C LEU A 170 -6.93 26.07 4.28
N SER A 171 -5.72 26.59 4.09
CA SER A 171 -5.14 27.61 4.96
C SER A 171 -4.77 28.84 4.13
N ASP A 172 -5.06 30.04 4.63
CA ASP A 172 -4.65 31.30 3.98
C ASP A 172 -3.13 31.54 3.98
N SER A 173 -2.33 30.51 4.30
CA SER A 173 -0.88 30.53 4.38
C SER A 173 -0.29 29.52 3.41
N VAL A 174 0.58 30.00 2.53
CA VAL A 174 1.38 29.13 1.67
C VAL A 174 2.55 28.58 2.47
N ASP A 175 2.57 27.27 2.72
CA ASP A 175 3.75 26.60 3.26
C ASP A 175 4.71 26.28 2.10
N GLU A 176 5.73 27.13 1.93
CA GLU A 176 6.77 26.94 0.91
C GLU A 176 7.90 26.01 1.39
N THR A 177 7.79 25.41 2.58
CA THR A 177 8.87 24.57 3.10
C THR A 177 9.03 23.30 2.26
N PRO A 178 10.27 22.97 1.82
CA PRO A 178 10.53 21.73 1.11
C PRO A 178 10.18 20.51 1.97
N THR A 179 9.35 19.63 1.44
CA THR A 179 9.02 18.36 2.10
C THR A 179 10.19 17.39 2.01
N VAL A 180 10.62 16.87 3.16
CA VAL A 180 11.63 15.80 3.22
C VAL A 180 10.99 14.46 2.87
N VAL A 181 11.58 13.73 1.93
CA VAL A 181 11.18 12.36 1.58
C VAL A 181 12.29 11.39 1.97
N PHE A 182 11.95 10.41 2.78
CA PHE A 182 12.85 9.33 3.19
C PHE A 182 12.68 8.12 2.26
N SER A 183 13.79 7.52 1.86
CA SER A 183 13.88 6.23 1.15
C SER A 183 15.14 5.53 1.65
N ASP A 184 15.19 4.20 1.60
CA ASP A 184 16.36 3.40 1.98
C ASP A 184 17.36 3.19 0.82
N SER A 185 16.97 3.52 -0.41
CA SER A 185 17.78 3.34 -1.61
C SER A 185 18.74 4.50 -1.87
N GLN A 186 19.99 4.34 -1.43
CA GLN A 186 21.05 5.33 -1.67
C GLN A 186 21.30 5.60 -3.16
N ALA A 187 21.14 4.59 -4.01
CA ALA A 187 21.33 4.74 -5.46
C ALA A 187 20.25 5.63 -6.08
N ALA A 188 18.99 5.46 -5.66
CA ALA A 188 17.88 6.29 -6.13
C ALA A 188 18.01 7.72 -5.60
N GLN A 189 18.39 7.90 -4.33
CA GLN A 189 18.68 9.22 -3.76
C GLN A 189 19.75 9.98 -4.57
N LYS A 190 20.85 9.31 -4.91
CA LYS A 190 21.93 9.90 -5.72
C LYS A 190 21.45 10.33 -7.11
N LEU A 191 20.56 9.57 -7.74
CA LEU A 191 19.95 9.97 -9.01
C LEU A 191 19.14 11.24 -8.85
N VAL A 192 18.27 11.32 -7.85
CA VAL A 192 17.44 12.51 -7.58
C VAL A 192 18.32 13.75 -7.38
N PHE A 193 19.31 13.70 -6.49
CA PHE A 193 20.19 14.84 -6.21
C PHE A 193 21.03 15.27 -7.41
N ARG A 194 21.41 14.35 -8.30
CA ARG A 194 22.22 14.65 -9.48
C ARG A 194 21.45 15.41 -10.56
N PHE A 195 20.13 15.26 -10.61
CA PHE A 195 19.26 15.99 -11.54
C PHE A 195 18.69 17.30 -10.95
N SER A 196 18.84 17.53 -9.64
CA SER A 196 18.41 18.79 -8.99
C SER A 196 19.31 20.00 -9.28
N PHE A 197 20.36 19.85 -10.11
CA PHE A 197 21.17 20.96 -10.62
C PHE A 197 20.90 21.16 -12.11
N THR A 198 19.84 21.90 -12.42
CA THR A 198 19.72 22.87 -13.53
C THR A 198 18.25 23.28 -13.62
N HIS A 199 17.86 24.32 -12.88
CA HIS A 199 16.95 25.39 -13.30
C HIS A 199 17.02 26.50 -12.25
#